data_AF-A0A1T2X646-F1
#
_entry.id   AF-A0A1T2X646-F1
#
_cell.length_a   1.000
_cell.length_b   1.000
_cell.length_c   1.000
_cell.angle_alpha   90.00
_cell.angle_beta   90.00
_cell.angle_gamma   90.00
#
_symmetry.space_group_name_H-M   'P 1'
#
loop_
_entity.id
_entity.type
_entity.pdbx_description
1 polymer ?
#
loop_
_entity_poly.entity_id
_entity_poly.type
_entity_poly.pdbx_seq_one_letter_code
_entity_poly.pdbx_strand_id
1 'polypeptide(L)' 'MSQEHQSTANTKILEEALQSAQQSFQEQEKYLDEHATEISTEDARRLREKNIHLKHSIHGLEEEIESESNT' A
#
# COMPACT_ATOMS: atom_id res chain seq x y z
N MET A 1 -21.30 19.65 -17.21
CA MET A 1 -20.29 19.83 -16.14
C MET A 1 -20.40 18.67 -15.17
N SER A 2 -19.98 17.46 -15.59
CA SER A 2 -20.22 16.23 -14.83
C SER A 2 -18.96 15.39 -14.60
N GLN A 3 -17.78 15.82 -15.08
CA GLN A 3 -16.54 15.04 -14.97
C GLN A 3 -15.74 15.33 -13.69
N GLU A 4 -15.70 16.58 -13.19
CA GLU A 4 -14.89 16.96 -12.01
C GLU A 4 -15.25 16.21 -10.70
N HIS A 5 -16.51 15.82 -10.51
CA HIS A 5 -16.96 15.15 -9.29
C HIS A 5 -16.62 13.65 -9.26
N GLN A 6 -16.32 13.02 -10.40
CA GLN A 6 -15.91 11.61 -10.45
C GLN A 6 -14.41 11.44 -10.16
N SER A 7 -13.56 12.29 -10.75
CA SER A 7 -12.10 12.24 -10.53
C SER A 7 -11.76 12.47 -9.06
N THR A 8 -12.36 13.47 -8.40
CA THR A 8 -12.14 13.75 -6.98
C THR A 8 -12.55 12.61 -6.03
N ALA A 9 -13.63 11.89 -6.34
CA ALA A 9 -14.04 10.71 -5.58
C ALA A 9 -13.09 9.52 -5.81
N ASN A 10 -12.63 9.35 -7.05
CA ASN A 10 -11.67 8.30 -7.42
C ASN A 10 -10.31 8.53 -6.76
N THR A 11 -9.76 9.76 -6.80
CA THR A 11 -8.52 10.13 -6.12
C THR A 11 -8.58 9.82 -4.63
N LYS A 12 -9.68 10.16 -3.96
CA LYS A 12 -9.84 9.86 -2.53
C LYS A 12 -9.80 8.35 -2.22
N ILE A 13 -10.44 7.52 -3.05
CA ILE A 13 -10.41 6.06 -2.88
C ILE A 13 -8.98 5.53 -3.06
N LEU A 14 -8.23 6.07 -4.03
CA LEU A 14 -6.84 5.70 -4.26
C LEU A 14 -5.94 6.13 -3.09
N GLU A 15 -6.13 7.32 -2.55
CA GLU A 15 -5.41 7.82 -1.37
C GLU A 15 -5.70 6.96 -0.12
N GLU A 16 -6.96 6.57 0.11
CA GLU A 16 -7.35 5.67 1.20
C GLU A 16 -6.70 4.28 1.04
N ALA A 17 -6.69 3.75 -0.19
CA ALA A 17 -6.02 2.49 -0.50
C ALA A 17 -4.50 2.58 -0.30
N LEU A 18 -3.88 3.69 -0.72
CA LEU A 18 -2.45 3.95 -0.55
C LEU A 18 -2.07 4.00 0.93
N GLN A 19 -2.83 4.75 1.73
CA GLN A 19 -2.62 4.85 3.18
C GLN A 19 -2.73 3.47 3.84
N SER A 20 -3.76 2.69 3.49
CA SER A 20 -3.96 1.35 4.02
C SER A 20 -2.80 0.39 3.67
N ALA A 21 -2.31 0.45 2.43
CA ALA A 21 -1.18 -0.35 1.99
C ALA A 21 0.12 0.05 2.71
N GLN A 22 0.37 1.35 2.88
CA GLN A 22 1.53 1.87 3.62
C GLN A 22 1.47 1.47 5.11
N GLN A 23 0.31 1.57 5.76
CA GLN A 23 0.12 1.14 7.14
C GLN A 23 0.37 -0.36 7.28
N SER A 24 -0.23 -1.17 6.41
CA SER A 24 -0.03 -2.63 6.41
C SER A 24 1.45 -3.00 6.23
N PHE A 25 2.16 -2.31 5.34
CA PHE A 25 3.58 -2.54 5.12
C PHE A 25 4.41 -2.19 6.36
N GLN A 26 4.17 -1.03 6.97
CA GLN A 26 4.88 -0.58 8.17
C GLN A 26 4.64 -1.52 9.36
N GLU A 27 3.40 -1.95 9.57
CA GLU A 27 3.03 -2.89 10.63
C GLU A 27 3.71 -4.25 10.45
N GLN A 28 3.77 -4.76 9.22
CA GLN A 28 4.41 -6.05 8.93
C GLN A 28 5.94 -5.98 9.06
N GLU A 29 6.58 -4.92 8.56
CA GLU A 29 8.02 -4.71 8.75
C GLU A 29 8.36 -4.57 10.24
N LYS A 30 7.55 -3.82 11.00
CA LYS A 30 7.71 -3.70 12.45
C LYS A 30 7.58 -5.05 13.15
N TYR A 31 6.57 -5.85 12.79
CA TYR A 31 6.39 -7.19 13.35
C TYR A 31 7.58 -8.10 13.04
N LEU A 32 8.12 -8.05 11.81
CA LEU A 32 9.30 -8.81 11.41
C LEU A 32 10.54 -8.41 12.21
N ASP A 33 10.70 -7.13 12.54
CA ASP A 33 11.81 -6.61 13.34
C ASP A 33 11.67 -6.99 14.82
N GLU A 34 10.50 -6.72 15.42
CA GLU A 34 10.23 -6.99 16.83
C GLU A 34 10.29 -8.48 17.18
N HIS A 35 9.89 -9.36 16.26
CA HIS A 35 9.83 -10.81 16.48
C HIS A 35 10.88 -11.60 15.69
N ALA A 36 11.96 -10.96 15.21
CA ALA A 36 12.95 -11.59 14.34
C ALA A 36 13.53 -12.91 14.89
N THR A 37 13.61 -13.06 16.22
CA THR A 37 14.11 -14.26 16.91
C THR A 37 13.03 -15.27 17.29
N GLU A 38 11.76 -14.88 17.26
CA GLU A 38 10.61 -15.69 17.71
C GLU A 38 9.77 -16.23 16.54
N ILE A 39 9.79 -15.53 15.41
CA ILE A 39 9.03 -15.89 14.22
C ILE A 39 9.65 -17.09 13.50
N SER A 40 8.79 -17.98 12.99
CA SER A 40 9.26 -19.09 12.15
C SER A 40 9.84 -18.56 10.83
N THR A 41 10.81 -19.27 10.26
CA THR A 41 11.40 -18.90 8.96
C THR A 41 10.36 -18.88 7.83
N GLU A 42 9.36 -19.76 7.91
CA GLU A 42 8.27 -19.81 6.92
C GLU A 42 7.34 -18.59 7.06
N ASP A 43 6.94 -18.22 8.27
CA ASP A 43 6.08 -17.04 8.49
C ASP A 43 6.81 -15.76 8.12
N ALA A 44 8.09 -15.64 8.47
CA ALA A 44 8.93 -14.53 8.06
C ALA A 44 9.03 -14.41 6.53
N ARG A 45 9.16 -15.54 5.82
CA ARG A 45 9.17 -15.56 4.35
C ARG A 45 7.83 -15.06 3.79
N ARG A 46 6.70 -15.55 4.31
CA ARG A 46 5.36 -15.15 3.86
C ARG A 46 5.09 -13.66 4.08
N LEU A 47 5.50 -13.12 5.23
CA LEU A 47 5.37 -11.68 5.50
C LEU A 47 6.26 -10.85 4.57
N ARG A 48 7.49 -11.28 4.30
CA ARG A 48 8.37 -10.59 3.33
C ARG A 48 7.79 -10.62 1.91
N GLU A 49 7.19 -11.73 1.49
CA GLU A 49 6.49 -11.82 0.20
C GLU A 49 5.29 -10.86 0.14
N LYS A 50 4.48 -10.79 1.19
CA LYS A 50 3.40 -9.81 1.30
C LYS A 50 3.93 -8.37 1.22
N ASN A 51 5.03 -8.07 1.88
CA ASN A 51 5.68 -6.76 1.84
C ASN A 51 6.18 -6.38 0.44
N ILE A 52 6.69 -7.34 -0.34
CA ILE A 52 7.04 -7.11 -1.75
C ILE A 52 5.80 -6.74 -2.57
N HIS A 53 4.69 -7.47 -2.38
CA HIS A 53 3.44 -7.14 -3.05
C HIS A 53 2.89 -5.77 -2.66
N LEU A 54 2.92 -5.42 -1.37
CA LEU A 54 2.49 -4.11 -0.88
C LEU A 54 3.34 -2.99 -1.49
N LYS A 55 4.66 -3.15 -1.63
CA LYS A 55 5.52 -2.17 -2.30
C LYS A 55 5.11 -1.93 -3.76
N HIS A 56 4.82 -3.00 -4.50
CA HIS A 56 4.33 -2.86 -5.89
C HIS A 56 2.96 -2.19 -5.95
N SER A 57 2.05 -2.51 -5.02
CA SER A 57 0.74 -1.88 -4.94
C SER A 57 0.83 -0.39 -4.59
N ILE A 58 1.68 -0.02 -3.62
CA ILE A 58 1.95 1.37 -3.24
C ILE A 58 2.42 2.16 -4.47
N HIS A 59 3.41 1.64 -5.19
CA HIS A 59 3.93 2.30 -6.38
C HIS A 59 2.86 2.51 -7.46
N GLY A 60 2.06 1.48 -7.78
CA GLY A 60 0.99 1.63 -8.77
C GLY A 60 -0.12 2.58 -8.33
N LEU A 61 -0.44 2.64 -7.03
CA LEU A 61 -1.40 3.61 -6.49
C LEU A 61 -0.87 5.05 -6.57
N GLU A 62 0.43 5.25 -6.29
CA GLU A 62 1.09 6.55 -6.45
C GLU A 62 1.04 7.04 -7.91
N GLU A 63 1.33 6.16 -8.87
CA GLU A 63 1.24 6.46 -10.31
C GLU A 63 -0.20 6.82 -10.74
N GLU A 64 -1.20 6.09 -10.26
CA GLU A 64 -2.61 6.35 -10.59
C GLU A 64 -3.08 7.70 -10.00
N ILE A 65 -2.70 8.01 -8.77
CA ILE A 65 -3.01 9.30 -8.14
C ILE A 65 -2.37 10.46 -8.90
N GLU A 66 -1.12 10.30 -9.35
CA GLU A 66 -0.44 11.31 -10.17
C GLU A 66 -1.14 11.51 -11.52
N SER A 67 -1.58 10.43 -12.16
CA SER A 67 -2.33 10.50 -13.42
C SER A 67 -3.67 11.23 -13.25
N GLU A 68 -4.44 10.88 -12.22
CA GLU A 68 -5.74 11.51 -11.93
C GLU A 68 -5.60 12.98 -11.50
N SER A 69 -4.50 13.36 -10.85
CA SER A 69 -4.25 14.76 -10.43
C SER A 69 -3.81 15.66 -11.59
N ASN A 70 -3.29 15.08 -12.67
CA ASN A 70 -2.80 15.77 -13.86
C ASN A 70 -3.81 15.77 -15.03
N THR A 71 -5.02 15.25 -14.82
CA THR A 71 -6.10 15.15 -15.83
C THR A 71 -7.17 16.22 -15.61
#